data_AF-A0AAP8D2G9-F1
#
_entry.id   AF-A0AAP8D2G9-F1
#
_cell.length_a   1.000
_cell.length_b   1.000
_cell.length_c   1.000
_cell.angle_alpha   90.00
_cell.angle_beta   90.00
_cell.angle_gamma   90.00
#
_symmetry.space_group_name_H-M   'P 1'
#
loop_
_entity.id
_entity.type
_entity.pdbx_description
1 polymer ?
#
loop_
_entity_poly.entity_id
_entity_poly.type
_entity_poly.pdbx_seq_one_letter_code
_entity_poly.pdbx_strand_id
1 'polypeptide(L)' 'MTERFTTIQQSRRYQRDWFTPAHLRSESPRLPWIKLAGRWIEQAGFTPGQRVRVVVEHGRMIITAD' A
#
# COMPACT_ATOMS: atom_id res chain seq x y z
N MET A 1 -18.88 5.12 -10.16
CA MET A 1 -17.76 5.59 -9.31
C MET A 1 -17.71 4.67 -8.10
N THR A 2 -16.58 4.02 -7.84
CA THR A 2 -16.44 3.09 -6.70
C THR A 2 -15.43 3.68 -5.73
N GLU A 3 -15.83 3.85 -4.48
CA GLU A 3 -15.00 4.39 -3.42
C GLU A 3 -14.57 3.27 -2.45
N ARG A 4 -13.30 3.28 -2.03
CA ARG A 4 -12.73 2.32 -1.08
C ARG A 4 -11.79 3.04 -0.12
N PHE A 5 -11.71 2.56 1.12
CA PHE A 5 -10.71 2.99 2.09
C PHE A 5 -9.73 1.85 2.34
N THR A 6 -8.45 2.17 2.41
CA THR A 6 -7.41 1.20 2.76
C THR A 6 -6.35 1.85 3.64
N THR A 7 -5.51 1.03 4.26
CA THR A 7 -4.39 1.49 5.09
C THR A 7 -3.09 1.29 4.33
N ILE A 8 -2.21 2.29 4.36
CA ILE A 8 -0.87 2.17 3.75
C ILE A 8 -0.11 1.07 4.49
N GLN A 9 0.14 -0.03 3.78
CA GLN A 9 0.94 -1.12 4.30
C GLN A 9 2.39 -0.68 4.42
N GLN A 10 2.99 -0.87 5.60
CA GLN A 10 4.40 -0.60 5.81
C GLN A 10 5.27 -1.46 4.87
N SER A 11 6.33 -0.84 4.33
CA SER A 11 7.36 -1.55 3.59
C SER A 11 7.88 -2.74 4.40
N ARG A 12 8.08 -3.88 3.74
CA ARG A 12 8.62 -5.11 4.34
C ARG A 12 9.93 -4.91 5.09
N ARG A 13 10.74 -3.92 4.72
CA ARG A 13 12.01 -3.59 5.40
C ARG A 13 11.82 -3.13 6.85
N TYR A 14 10.63 -2.64 7.19
CA TYR A 14 10.27 -2.19 8.53
C TYR A 14 9.34 -3.19 9.26
N GLN A 15 8.97 -4.29 8.62
CA GLN A 15 8.18 -5.35 9.27
C GLN A 15 9.11 -6.20 10.14
N ARG A 16 8.64 -6.62 11.33
CA ARG A 16 9.42 -7.44 12.28
C ARG A 16 10.01 -8.69 11.64
N ASP A 17 9.32 -9.29 10.67
CA ASP A 17 9.69 -10.57 10.05
C ASP A 17 10.46 -10.40 8.73
N TRP A 18 11.17 -9.28 8.53
CA TRP A 18 11.89 -8.99 7.28
C TRP A 18 12.96 -10.05 6.94
N PHE A 19 13.49 -10.74 7.95
CA PHE A 19 14.50 -11.80 7.86
C PHE A 19 13.92 -13.19 7.55
N THR A 20 12.59 -13.36 7.53
CA THR A 20 11.97 -14.67 7.27
C THR A 20 12.26 -15.15 5.84
N PRO A 21 12.79 -16.37 5.64
CA PRO A 21 13.08 -16.94 4.32
C PRO A 21 11.85 -17.00 3.41
N ALA A 22 12.02 -16.75 2.12
CA ALA A 22 10.92 -16.61 1.15
C ALA A 22 9.92 -17.79 1.14
N HIS A 23 10.40 -19.01 1.36
CA HIS A 23 9.61 -20.25 1.34
C HIS A 23 8.78 -20.46 2.62
N LEU A 24 9.06 -19.75 3.71
CA LEU A 24 8.27 -19.76 4.94
C LEU A 24 7.28 -18.59 5.01
N ARG A 25 7.25 -17.74 3.98
CA ARG A 25 6.37 -16.57 3.96
C ARG A 25 4.95 -17.03 3.61
N SER A 26 3.96 -16.57 4.37
CA SER A 26 2.56 -16.62 3.96
C SER A 26 2.46 -16.05 2.54
N GLU A 27 1.78 -16.80 1.65
CA GLU A 27 1.48 -16.33 0.30
C GLU A 27 0.85 -14.93 0.39
N SER A 28 1.33 -14.01 -0.44
CA SER A 28 0.63 -12.74 -0.64
C SER A 28 -0.82 -13.06 -1.03
N PRO A 29 -1.82 -12.30 -0.57
CA PRO A 29 -3.21 -12.53 -0.96
C PRO A 29 -3.31 -12.66 -2.48
N ARG A 30 -4.11 -13.61 -2.99
CA ARG A 30 -4.36 -13.84 -4.43
C ARG A 30 -5.09 -12.67 -5.13
N LEU A 31 -5.06 -11.49 -4.52
CA LEU A 31 -5.67 -10.26 -4.96
C LEU A 31 -4.62 -9.40 -5.68
N PRO A 32 -5.02 -8.60 -6.68
CA PRO A 32 -4.11 -7.64 -7.29
C PRO A 32 -3.63 -6.65 -6.22
N TRP A 33 -2.31 -6.56 -6.08
CA TRP A 33 -1.64 -5.65 -5.17
C TRP A 33 -0.73 -4.71 -5.96
N ILE A 34 -0.69 -3.44 -5.56
CA ILE A 34 0.19 -2.42 -6.15
C ILE A 34 1.17 -1.98 -5.07
N LYS A 35 2.44 -1.88 -5.45
CA LYS A 35 3.49 -1.31 -4.60
C LYS A 35 3.91 0.04 -5.16
N LEU A 36 3.68 1.10 -4.39
CA LEU A 36 4.27 2.41 -4.63
C LEU A 36 5.55 2.51 -3.78
N ALA A 37 6.65 2.96 -4.38
CA ALA A 37 7.92 3.16 -3.67
C ALA A 37 8.61 4.44 -4.13
N GLY A 38 9.30 5.11 -3.20
CA GLY A 38 10.11 6.30 -3.45
C GLY A 38 9.83 7.43 -2.45
N ARG A 39 10.79 8.36 -2.32
CA ARG A 39 10.66 9.54 -1.44
C ARG A 39 9.53 10.48 -1.86
N TRP A 40 9.13 10.45 -3.15
CA TRP A 40 8.04 11.25 -3.68
C TRP A 40 6.69 10.96 -2.99
N ILE A 41 6.53 9.77 -2.40
CA ILE A 41 5.32 9.38 -1.66
C ILE A 41 5.24 10.14 -0.34
N GLU A 42 6.35 10.23 0.38
CA GLU A 42 6.46 11.02 1.61
C GLU A 42 6.30 12.52 1.31
N GLN A 43 6.90 12.99 0.20
CA GLN A 43 6.74 14.38 -0.27
C GLN A 43 5.29 14.72 -0.65
N ALA A 44 4.53 13.73 -1.13
CA ALA A 44 3.09 13.87 -1.40
C ALA A 44 2.23 13.83 -0.12
N GLY A 45 2.85 13.75 1.06
CA GLY A 45 2.17 13.79 2.36
C GLY A 45 1.69 12.44 2.88
N PHE A 46 2.07 11.33 2.24
CA PHE A 46 1.69 10.00 2.71
C PHE A 46 2.67 9.46 3.75
N THR A 47 2.13 8.88 4.83
CA THR A 47 2.92 8.26 5.89
C THR A 47 2.53 6.79 6.11
N PRO A 48 3.45 5.93 6.56
CA PRO A 48 3.11 4.54 6.86
C PRO A 48 2.08 4.41 7.96
N GLY A 49 1.10 3.50 7.81
CA GLY A 49 0.01 3.33 8.77
C GLY A 49 -1.12 4.36 8.63
N GLN A 50 -0.97 5.36 7.76
CA GLN A 50 -2.02 6.31 7.45
C GLN A 50 -3.18 5.63 6.72
N ARG A 51 -4.41 6.06 7.04
CA ARG A 51 -5.60 5.73 6.28
C ARG A 51 -5.63 6.57 4.99
N VAL A 52 -5.96 5.95 3.88
CA VAL A 52 -6.11 6.65 2.60
C VAL A 52 -7.46 6.38 1.99
N ARG A 53 -7.96 7.39 1.28
CA ARG A 53 -9.13 7.29 0.42
C ARG A 53 -8.68 6.89 -0.98
N VAL A 54 -9.34 5.90 -1.56
CA VAL A 54 -9.09 5.42 -2.91
C VAL A 54 -10.38 5.54 -3.72
N VAL A 55 -10.33 6.37 -4.76
CA VAL A 55 -11.42 6.53 -5.72
C VAL A 55 -11.02 5.86 -7.03
N VAL A 56 -11.90 5.00 -7.55
CA VAL A 56 -11.69 4.32 -8.83
C VAL A 56 -12.69 4.84 -9.85
N GLU A 57 -12.14 5.36 -10.94
CA GLU A 57 -12.84 5.81 -12.15
C GLU A 57 -12.37 4.97 -13.35
N HIS A 58 -13.03 5.12 -14.50
CA HIS A 58 -12.62 4.40 -15.69
C HIS A 58 -11.21 4.84 -16.13
N GLY A 59 -10.27 3.89 -16.15
CA GLY A 59 -8.87 4.15 -16.53
C GLY A 59 -8.04 4.95 -15.51
N ARG A 60 -8.57 5.21 -14.31
CA ARG A 60 -7.90 6.06 -13.31
C ARG A 60 -8.18 5.60 -11.88
N MET A 61 -7.13 5.66 -11.05
CA MET A 61 -7.22 5.50 -9.60
C MET A 61 -6.63 6.74 -8.94
N ILE A 62 -7.37 7.31 -7.99
CA ILE A 62 -6.96 8.50 -7.23
C ILE A 62 -6.80 8.07 -5.77
N ILE A 63 -5.61 8.29 -5.20
CA ILE A 63 -5.29 8.00 -3.80
C ILE A 63 -5.05 9.34 -3.10
N THR A 64 -5.73 9.58 -1.99
CA THR A 64 -5.56 10.80 -1.18
C THR A 64 -5.35 10.45 0.28
N ALA A 65 -4.51 11.24 0.95
CA ALA A 65 -4.41 11.27 2.40
C ALA A 65 -5.78 11.63 3.01
N ASP A 66 -6.23 10.85 3.98
CA ASP A 66 -7.32 11.21 4.90
C ASP A 66 -6.73 12.03 6.07
#